data_AF-A0A956UHF4-F1
#
_entry.id   AF-A0A956UHF4-F1
#
_cell.length_a   1.000
_cell.length_b   1.000
_cell.length_c   1.000
_cell.angle_alpha   90.00
_cell.angle_beta   90.00
_cell.angle_gamma   90.00
#
_symmetry.space_group_name_H-M   'P 1'
#
loop_
_entity.id
_entity.type
_entity.pdbx_description
1 polymer ?
#
loop_
_entity_poly.entity_id
_entity_poly.type
_entity_poly.pdbx_seq_one_letter_code
_entity_poly.pdbx_strand_id
1 'polypeptide(L)'
;MPLRDPKLDDRSFQEIVNETKKLIPKYTPEWTDHNLSDPGVTLIELFAWMTELMLFRLNRVPDKTYIRFMDLLGIELKEAVPARTMLTFRLSAPQTGPVRIARGTEVATIRTNEQEAIGFTTDEGLVITPPTLEQFLFSADDVTYVDYMDRLGIRDEYFDAFQEPPLPGDALHLGFGEDLSSHMLELRLTCLVEGIGVDPDNPPLSWEAWCGEVRGWVAASVVLDETGGLNESGRVHLDLPPGLQQRTIARRTAYWVRLRVVQPGSRQPMYSQSPRINTIDVASIGGSVAATHSDLVQFELLGSVSGAPGETFELQHTPILARLPDEYLEIETEDGWTKWSEVATFAASEESDLHYRLDGVTGVLSFGPVIRDMHGDERAYGAQPPRGASLRMRRYRQGGGLVGNVGAGTLSVIKSAIPFVSSVTNRLPATGGLDAESLDAAKLRVPEALASQERAVTARDYEYLAKEASRRVARARCIAVRGSAATSS
;
A
#
# COMPACT_ATOMS: atom_id res chain seq x y z
N MET A 1 2.16 19.27 -29.85
CA MET A 1 1.44 20.38 -29.21
C MET A 1 0.19 19.80 -28.58
N PRO A 2 -0.14 20.09 -27.31
CA PRO A 2 -1.44 19.71 -26.78
C PRO A 2 -2.52 20.38 -27.62
N LEU A 3 -3.51 19.60 -28.06
CA LEU A 3 -4.71 20.14 -28.69
C LEU A 3 -5.41 20.97 -27.62
N ARG A 4 -5.64 22.26 -27.89
CA ARG A 4 -6.42 23.13 -26.99
C ARG A 4 -7.88 22.75 -27.11
N ASP A 5 -8.62 22.82 -26.01
CA ASP A 5 -10.06 22.58 -26.04
C ASP A 5 -10.70 23.54 -27.05
N PRO A 6 -11.48 23.03 -28.01
CA PRO A 6 -12.07 23.86 -29.03
C PRO A 6 -13.11 24.78 -28.39
N LYS A 7 -12.91 26.10 -28.52
CA LYS A 7 -13.98 27.06 -28.27
C LYS A 7 -14.94 27.01 -29.46
N LEU A 8 -16.19 26.61 -29.20
CA LEU A 8 -17.24 26.54 -30.20
C LEU A 8 -17.64 27.95 -30.69
N ASP A 9 -17.57 28.93 -29.79
CA ASP A 9 -17.76 30.35 -30.10
C ASP A 9 -16.88 31.18 -29.16
N ASP A 10 -15.97 31.97 -29.71
CA ASP A 10 -14.97 32.74 -28.97
C ASP A 10 -15.29 34.23 -28.85
N ARG A 11 -16.48 34.66 -29.31
CA ARG A 11 -16.91 36.06 -29.24
C ARG A 11 -16.99 36.54 -27.79
N SER A 12 -16.35 37.66 -27.54
CA SER A 12 -16.41 38.42 -26.30
C SER A 12 -17.63 39.35 -26.25
N PHE A 13 -18.00 39.77 -25.04
CA PHE A 13 -19.00 40.82 -24.82
C PHE A 13 -18.86 42.00 -25.80
N GLN A 14 -17.65 42.56 -25.93
CA GLN A 14 -17.43 43.75 -26.75
C GLN A 14 -17.64 43.49 -28.24
N GLU A 15 -17.27 42.29 -28.71
CA GLU A 15 -17.49 41.89 -30.10
C GLU A 15 -18.98 41.74 -30.40
N ILE A 16 -19.75 41.17 -29.47
CA ILE A 16 -21.21 41.04 -29.59
C ILE A 16 -21.89 42.42 -29.59
N VAL A 17 -21.47 43.34 -28.71
CA VAL A 17 -21.98 44.73 -28.70
C VAL A 17 -21.67 45.42 -30.02
N ASN A 18 -20.43 45.32 -30.50
CA ASN A 18 -20.00 45.94 -31.75
C ASN A 18 -20.72 45.36 -32.96
N GLU A 19 -20.91 44.05 -33.01
CA GLU A 19 -21.67 43.37 -34.06
C GLU A 19 -23.13 43.84 -34.07
N THR A 20 -23.77 43.88 -32.90
CA THR A 20 -25.16 44.33 -32.76
C THR A 20 -25.31 45.81 -33.18
N LYS A 21 -24.39 46.69 -32.78
CA LYS A 21 -24.40 48.10 -33.21
C LYS A 21 -24.27 48.25 -34.73
N LYS A 22 -23.47 47.40 -35.39
CA LYS A 22 -23.35 47.40 -36.86
C LYS A 22 -24.64 47.00 -37.58
N LEU A 23 -25.55 46.29 -36.90
CA LEU A 23 -26.83 45.86 -37.47
C LEU A 23 -27.92 46.95 -37.36
N ILE A 24 -27.76 47.96 -36.49
CA ILE A 24 -28.76 49.02 -36.28
C ILE A 24 -29.21 49.69 -37.59
N PRO A 25 -28.32 50.15 -38.49
CA PRO A 25 -28.75 50.83 -39.72
C PRO A 25 -29.61 49.97 -40.66
N LYS A 26 -29.53 48.64 -40.52
CA LYS A 26 -30.27 47.69 -41.34
C LYS A 26 -31.67 47.40 -40.78
N TYR A 27 -31.79 47.27 -39.47
CA TYR A 27 -33.04 46.82 -38.82
C TYR A 27 -33.85 47.96 -38.22
N THR A 28 -33.20 49.02 -37.76
CA THR A 28 -33.84 50.18 -37.09
C THR A 28 -33.17 51.48 -37.54
N PRO A 29 -33.25 51.85 -38.83
CA PRO A 29 -32.63 53.06 -39.37
C PRO A 29 -33.13 54.36 -38.71
N GLU A 30 -34.31 54.34 -38.08
CA GLU A 30 -34.87 55.45 -37.30
C GLU A 30 -34.14 55.71 -35.97
N TRP A 31 -33.40 54.72 -35.45
CA TRP A 31 -32.64 54.85 -34.22
C TRP A 31 -31.28 55.48 -34.48
N THR A 32 -31.12 56.75 -34.08
CA THR A 32 -29.96 57.59 -34.43
C THR A 32 -29.02 57.91 -33.27
N ASP A 33 -29.46 57.73 -32.02
CA ASP A 33 -28.63 57.95 -30.83
C ASP A 33 -27.97 56.65 -30.36
N HIS A 34 -26.66 56.51 -30.61
CA HIS A 34 -25.88 55.31 -30.25
C HIS A 34 -24.89 55.57 -29.11
N ASN A 35 -25.12 56.63 -28.32
CA ASN A 35 -24.29 56.97 -27.17
C ASN A 35 -24.47 55.96 -26.03
N LEU A 36 -23.48 55.92 -25.12
CA LEU A 36 -23.48 55.01 -23.95
C LEU A 36 -24.66 55.27 -22.99
N SER A 37 -25.19 56.49 -22.98
CA SER A 37 -26.34 56.88 -22.16
C SER A 37 -27.69 56.46 -22.75
N ASP A 38 -27.73 55.96 -23.98
CA ASP A 38 -28.96 55.55 -24.63
C ASP A 38 -29.50 54.24 -24.00
N PRO A 39 -30.79 54.19 -23.60
CA PRO A 39 -31.39 52.98 -23.04
C PRO A 39 -31.37 51.78 -23.99
N GLY A 40 -31.44 52.00 -25.31
CA GLY A 40 -31.33 50.95 -26.32
C GLY A 40 -29.92 50.36 -26.37
N VAL A 41 -28.89 51.20 -26.25
CA VAL A 41 -27.49 50.73 -26.12
C VAL A 41 -27.30 49.94 -24.82
N THR A 42 -27.91 50.39 -23.72
CA THR A 42 -27.91 49.65 -22.44
C THR A 42 -28.54 48.25 -22.58
N LEU A 43 -29.63 48.14 -23.36
CA LEU A 43 -30.26 46.85 -23.67
C LEU A 43 -29.33 45.98 -24.53
N ILE A 44 -28.66 46.54 -25.55
CA ILE A 44 -27.65 45.80 -26.34
C ILE A 44 -26.57 45.22 -25.42
N GLU A 45 -26.05 46.03 -24.50
CA GLU A 45 -25.03 45.58 -23.54
C GLU A 45 -25.58 44.47 -22.63
N LEU A 46 -26.79 44.62 -22.08
CA LEU A 46 -27.43 43.58 -21.27
C LEU A 46 -27.58 42.26 -22.05
N PHE A 47 -28.07 42.30 -23.28
CA PHE A 47 -28.22 41.10 -24.11
C PHE A 47 -26.87 40.50 -24.50
N ALA A 48 -25.86 41.33 -24.81
CA ALA A 48 -24.51 40.87 -25.09
C ALA A 48 -23.91 40.13 -23.88
N TRP A 49 -24.13 40.64 -22.67
CA TRP A 49 -23.71 39.98 -21.43
C TRP A 49 -24.43 38.64 -21.21
N MET A 50 -25.75 38.60 -21.41
CA MET A 50 -26.51 37.35 -21.35
C MET A 50 -26.05 36.33 -22.39
N THR A 51 -25.75 36.77 -23.62
CA THR A 51 -25.19 35.91 -24.67
C THR A 51 -23.82 35.40 -24.29
N GLU A 52 -22.91 36.23 -23.78
CA GLU A 52 -21.58 35.80 -23.32
C GLU A 52 -21.67 34.73 -22.22
N LEU A 53 -22.62 34.85 -21.28
CA LEU A 53 -22.89 33.80 -20.28
C LEU A 53 -23.35 32.48 -20.94
N MET A 54 -24.14 32.54 -22.01
CA MET A 54 -24.53 31.36 -22.78
C MET A 54 -23.34 30.77 -23.56
N LEU A 55 -22.51 31.61 -24.19
CA LEU A 55 -21.31 31.16 -24.90
C LEU A 55 -20.31 30.48 -23.96
N PHE A 56 -20.15 31.00 -22.73
CA PHE A 56 -19.37 30.35 -21.69
C PHE A 56 -19.87 28.93 -21.38
N ARG A 57 -21.18 28.73 -21.30
CA ARG A 57 -21.78 27.39 -21.09
C ARG A 57 -21.63 26.50 -22.33
N LEU A 58 -21.79 27.05 -23.52
CA LEU A 58 -21.62 26.33 -24.80
C LEU A 58 -20.19 25.80 -24.94
N ASN A 59 -19.20 26.62 -24.60
CA ASN A 59 -17.79 26.22 -24.65
C ASN A 59 -17.40 25.13 -23.64
N ARG A 60 -18.27 24.76 -22.69
CA ARG A 60 -18.10 23.59 -21.81
C ARG A 60 -18.66 22.29 -22.39
N VAL A 61 -19.35 22.34 -23.54
CA VAL A 61 -19.93 21.15 -24.18
C VAL A 61 -18.85 20.17 -24.64
N PRO A 62 -17.76 20.58 -25.34
CA PRO A 62 -16.74 19.64 -25.79
C PRO A 62 -16.14 18.79 -24.66
N ASP A 63 -15.84 19.42 -23.51
CA ASP A 63 -15.35 18.72 -22.32
C ASP A 63 -16.34 17.71 -21.78
N LYS A 64 -17.61 18.09 -21.62
CA LYS A 64 -18.66 17.18 -21.15
C LYS A 64 -18.87 16.01 -22.11
N THR A 65 -18.83 16.28 -23.41
CA THR A 65 -18.93 15.26 -24.45
C THR A 65 -17.76 14.30 -24.37
N TYR A 66 -16.54 14.79 -24.12
CA TYR A 66 -15.37 13.93 -23.96
C TYR A 66 -15.49 12.99 -22.76
N ILE A 67 -15.95 13.50 -21.61
CA ILE A 67 -16.23 12.68 -20.42
C ILE A 67 -17.31 11.62 -20.74
N ARG A 68 -18.38 12.01 -21.43
CA ARG A 68 -19.45 11.07 -21.81
C ARG A 68 -18.99 10.01 -22.82
N PHE A 69 -18.03 10.33 -23.68
CA PHE A 69 -17.41 9.32 -24.54
C PHE A 69 -16.53 8.35 -23.74
N MET A 70 -15.79 8.82 -22.74
CA MET A 70 -15.04 7.93 -21.84
C MET A 70 -15.98 6.97 -21.10
N ASP A 71 -17.06 7.50 -20.55
CA ASP A 71 -18.12 6.75 -19.86
C ASP A 71 -18.74 5.69 -20.80
N LEU A 72 -19.08 6.07 -22.03
CA LEU A 72 -19.60 5.16 -23.06
C LEU A 72 -18.61 4.05 -23.43
N LEU A 73 -17.31 4.33 -23.40
CA LEU A 73 -16.25 3.36 -23.64
C LEU A 73 -15.93 2.48 -22.41
N GLY A 74 -16.63 2.69 -21.29
CA GLY A 74 -16.40 1.96 -20.04
C GLY A 74 -15.07 2.32 -19.38
N ILE A 75 -14.51 3.50 -19.67
CA ILE A 75 -13.30 3.97 -19.01
C ILE A 75 -13.64 4.41 -17.59
N GLU A 76 -12.99 3.77 -16.63
CA GLU A 76 -13.00 4.17 -15.23
C GLU A 76 -11.77 5.00 -14.86
N LEU A 77 -11.93 5.82 -13.82
CA LEU A 77 -10.82 6.47 -13.14
C LEU A 77 -10.08 5.45 -12.27
N LYS A 78 -8.75 5.50 -12.26
CA LYS A 78 -7.99 4.63 -11.37
C LYS A 78 -8.20 5.03 -9.90
N GLU A 79 -8.41 4.01 -9.06
CA GLU A 79 -8.59 4.18 -7.63
C GLU A 79 -7.34 4.73 -6.92
N ALA A 80 -7.57 5.29 -5.73
CA ALA A 80 -6.53 5.71 -4.81
C ALA A 80 -5.70 4.50 -4.35
N VAL A 81 -4.39 4.72 -4.17
CA VAL A 81 -3.47 3.72 -3.64
C VAL A 81 -3.08 4.15 -2.23
N PRO A 82 -3.09 3.26 -1.25
CA PRO A 82 -2.71 3.62 0.10
C PRO A 82 -1.21 3.55 0.32
N ALA A 83 -0.70 4.44 1.16
CA ALA A 83 0.67 4.36 1.66
C ALA A 83 0.81 3.17 2.62
N ARG A 84 2.00 2.56 2.66
CA ARG A 84 2.30 1.41 3.51
C ARG A 84 3.58 1.63 4.30
N THR A 85 3.65 1.06 5.50
CA THR A 85 4.85 1.02 6.34
C THR A 85 4.81 -0.16 7.31
N MET A 86 5.87 -0.33 8.09
CA MET A 86 5.91 -1.24 9.24
C MET A 86 5.70 -0.44 10.52
N LEU A 87 4.74 -0.88 11.34
CA LEU A 87 4.56 -0.38 12.70
C LEU A 87 5.32 -1.28 13.67
N THR A 88 6.21 -0.69 14.45
CA THR A 88 6.97 -1.35 15.50
C THR A 88 6.36 -1.01 16.86
N PHE A 89 5.80 -2.04 17.50
CA PHE A 89 5.24 -1.95 18.84
C PHE A 89 6.30 -2.35 19.87
N ARG A 90 6.45 -1.57 20.94
CA ARG A 90 7.34 -1.86 22.06
C ARG A 90 6.53 -2.24 23.29
N LEU A 91 6.94 -3.30 23.96
CA LEU A 91 6.35 -3.69 25.24
C LEU A 91 6.85 -2.79 26.37
N SER A 92 6.05 -2.67 27.42
CA SER A 92 6.42 -1.91 28.62
C SER A 92 7.52 -2.62 29.43
N ALA A 93 7.51 -3.95 29.37
CA ALA A 93 8.54 -4.85 29.89
C ALA A 93 8.38 -6.21 29.18
N PRO A 94 9.40 -7.08 29.19
CA PRO A 94 9.23 -8.49 28.81
C PRO A 94 8.06 -9.12 29.56
N GLN A 95 7.20 -9.85 28.85
CA GLN A 95 6.02 -10.49 29.41
C GLN A 95 6.23 -12.00 29.57
N THR A 96 5.55 -12.60 30.55
CA THR A 96 5.59 -14.05 30.80
C THR A 96 4.60 -14.84 29.93
N GLY A 97 3.75 -14.15 29.17
CA GLY A 97 2.78 -14.74 28.26
C GLY A 97 2.64 -13.93 26.97
N PRO A 98 1.93 -14.46 25.96
CA PRO A 98 1.84 -13.84 24.65
C PRO A 98 1.01 -12.54 24.70
N VAL A 99 1.55 -11.47 24.11
CA VAL A 99 0.87 -10.19 23.89
C VAL A 99 0.32 -10.17 22.47
N ARG A 100 -0.99 -9.90 22.32
CA ARG A 100 -1.68 -9.92 21.02
C ARG A 100 -2.00 -8.50 20.56
N ILE A 101 -1.56 -8.18 19.35
CA ILE A 101 -1.95 -7.00 18.59
C ILE A 101 -2.88 -7.50 17.49
N ALA A 102 -4.15 -7.10 17.52
CA ALA A 102 -5.13 -7.56 16.57
C ALA A 102 -4.89 -6.98 15.17
N ARG A 103 -5.27 -7.72 14.12
CA ARG A 103 -5.49 -7.13 12.80
C ARG A 103 -6.54 -6.04 12.92
N GLY A 104 -6.37 -4.92 12.21
CA GLY A 104 -7.29 -3.80 12.32
C GLY A 104 -6.95 -2.82 13.47
N THR A 105 -5.80 -2.97 14.12
CA THR A 105 -5.35 -2.04 15.15
C THR A 105 -5.01 -0.70 14.50
N GLU A 106 -5.62 0.39 14.99
CA GLU A 106 -5.44 1.73 14.45
C GLU A 106 -4.34 2.52 15.19
N VAL A 107 -3.41 3.06 14.42
CA VAL A 107 -2.33 3.94 14.87
C VAL A 107 -2.32 5.19 14.00
N ALA A 108 -2.08 6.36 14.59
CA ALA A 108 -2.13 7.62 13.87
C ALA A 108 -0.92 8.52 14.15
N THR A 109 -0.77 9.54 13.29
CA THR A 109 0.06 10.70 13.60
C THR A 109 -0.54 11.53 14.74
N ILE A 110 0.28 12.38 15.34
CA ILE A 110 -0.20 13.37 16.32
C ILE A 110 -1.07 14.39 15.59
N ARG A 111 -2.30 14.59 16.09
CA ARG A 111 -3.16 15.68 15.63
C ARG A 111 -2.57 17.02 16.03
N THR A 112 -2.48 17.95 15.09
CA THR A 112 -2.09 19.35 15.36
C THR A 112 -3.28 20.29 15.10
N ASN A 113 -3.12 21.58 15.36
CA ASN A 113 -4.16 22.56 15.04
C ASN A 113 -4.34 22.76 13.52
N GLU A 114 -3.31 22.44 12.74
CA GLU A 114 -3.27 22.67 11.29
C GLU A 114 -3.54 21.40 10.48
N GLN A 115 -3.33 20.23 11.08
CA GLN A 115 -3.42 18.93 10.40
C GLN A 115 -4.18 17.92 11.25
N GLU A 116 -5.15 17.26 10.61
CA GLU A 116 -5.84 16.11 11.19
C GLU A 116 -4.88 14.93 11.37
N ALA A 117 -5.25 14.02 12.28
CA ALA A 117 -4.46 12.81 12.50
C ALA A 117 -4.61 11.87 11.30
N ILE A 118 -3.49 11.43 10.75
CA ILE A 118 -3.46 10.51 9.62
C ILE A 118 -3.39 9.09 10.19
N GLY A 119 -4.47 8.31 9.99
CA GLY A 119 -4.65 6.97 10.56
C GLY A 119 -4.06 5.86 9.69
N PHE A 120 -3.49 4.84 10.31
CA PHE A 120 -3.00 3.62 9.70
C PHE A 120 -3.60 2.43 10.45
N THR A 121 -3.88 1.37 9.71
CA THR A 121 -4.49 0.16 10.24
C THR A 121 -3.56 -1.03 10.00
N THR A 122 -3.36 -1.88 11.02
CA THR A 122 -2.55 -3.09 10.86
C THR A 122 -3.21 -4.06 9.88
N ASP A 123 -2.43 -4.52 8.90
CA ASP A 123 -2.90 -5.39 7.83
C ASP A 123 -3.18 -6.81 8.34
N GLU A 124 -2.41 -7.24 9.35
CA GLU A 124 -2.43 -8.55 9.98
C GLU A 124 -2.35 -8.44 11.51
N GLY A 125 -2.59 -9.54 12.21
CA GLY A 125 -2.37 -9.63 13.64
C GLY A 125 -0.93 -10.00 13.95
N LEU A 126 -0.41 -9.50 15.08
CA LEU A 126 0.92 -9.83 15.59
C LEU A 126 0.79 -10.42 16.99
N VAL A 127 1.47 -11.54 17.25
CA VAL A 127 1.54 -12.17 18.57
C VAL A 127 2.99 -12.14 19.02
N ILE A 128 3.28 -11.36 20.07
CA ILE A 128 4.61 -11.26 20.66
C ILE A 128 4.68 -12.27 21.81
N THR A 129 5.46 -13.33 21.63
CA THR A 129 5.57 -14.45 22.58
C THR A 129 6.90 -14.38 23.35
N PRO A 130 6.94 -14.71 24.65
CA PRO A 130 8.20 -14.89 25.35
C PRO A 130 9.05 -15.98 24.67
N PRO A 131 10.33 -15.73 24.39
CA PRO A 131 11.17 -16.70 23.72
C PRO A 131 11.76 -17.69 24.73
N THR A 132 11.76 -18.97 24.38
CA THR A 132 12.47 -20.02 25.11
C THR A 132 13.68 -20.46 24.30
N LEU A 133 14.89 -20.17 24.78
CA LEU A 133 16.11 -20.69 24.18
C LEU A 133 16.25 -22.18 24.56
N GLU A 134 16.13 -23.07 23.59
CA GLU A 134 16.21 -24.51 23.81
C GLU A 134 17.56 -25.10 23.38
N GLN A 135 18.21 -24.47 22.40
CA GLN A 135 19.46 -24.96 21.82
C GLN A 135 20.45 -23.81 21.65
N PHE A 136 21.71 -24.06 21.97
CA PHE A 136 22.79 -23.13 21.70
C PHE A 136 24.00 -23.88 21.13
N LEU A 137 24.22 -23.75 19.82
CA LEU A 137 25.20 -24.56 19.09
C LEU A 137 26.25 -23.69 18.43
N PHE A 138 27.49 -24.17 18.38
CA PHE A 138 28.54 -23.61 17.54
C PHE A 138 28.81 -24.51 16.33
N SER A 139 29.08 -23.91 15.17
CA SER A 139 29.58 -24.60 13.98
C SER A 139 30.56 -23.73 13.19
N ALA A 140 31.66 -24.32 12.73
CA ALA A 140 32.63 -23.67 11.85
C ALA A 140 32.36 -23.92 10.35
N ASP A 141 31.58 -24.95 10.02
CA ASP A 141 31.39 -25.47 8.66
C ASP A 141 29.92 -25.70 8.27
N ASP A 142 28.97 -25.40 9.16
CA ASP A 142 27.52 -25.65 9.02
C ASP A 142 27.17 -27.17 8.92
N VAL A 143 28.13 -28.06 9.23
CA VAL A 143 28.01 -29.52 9.15
C VAL A 143 28.20 -30.17 10.53
N THR A 144 29.24 -29.77 11.24
CA THR A 144 29.58 -30.25 12.58
C THR A 144 29.11 -29.22 13.59
N TYR A 145 28.42 -29.69 14.63
CA TYR A 145 27.83 -28.82 15.65
C TYR A 145 28.30 -29.24 17.03
N VAL A 146 28.72 -28.27 17.83
CA VAL A 146 29.07 -28.41 19.24
C VAL A 146 27.96 -27.79 20.06
N ASP A 147 27.42 -28.53 21.03
CA ASP A 147 26.37 -28.06 21.92
C ASP A 147 26.98 -27.32 23.11
N TYR A 148 26.58 -26.07 23.30
CA TYR A 148 26.97 -25.21 24.41
C TYR A 148 25.83 -24.95 25.39
N MET A 149 24.65 -25.53 25.18
CA MET A 149 23.47 -25.27 26.01
C MET A 149 23.72 -25.57 27.49
N ASP A 150 24.34 -26.70 27.80
CA ASP A 150 24.63 -27.13 29.18
C ASP A 150 25.72 -26.28 29.87
N ARG A 151 26.45 -25.44 29.11
CA ARG A 151 27.53 -24.60 29.63
C ARG A 151 27.07 -23.19 29.99
N LEU A 152 25.94 -22.75 29.43
CA LEU A 152 25.40 -21.42 29.68
C LEU A 152 25.03 -21.24 31.16
N GLY A 153 25.41 -20.10 31.74
CA GLY A 153 25.02 -19.75 33.11
C GLY A 153 25.83 -20.45 34.21
N ILE A 154 26.79 -21.31 33.87
CA ILE A 154 27.71 -21.88 34.86
C ILE A 154 28.61 -20.75 35.36
N ARG A 155 28.59 -20.55 36.68
CA ARG A 155 29.33 -19.49 37.34
C ARG A 155 30.83 -19.56 37.00
N ASP A 156 31.39 -18.45 36.55
CA ASP A 156 32.81 -18.27 36.20
C ASP A 156 33.31 -19.15 35.02
N GLU A 157 32.43 -19.84 34.29
CA GLU A 157 32.79 -20.61 33.08
C GLU A 157 32.56 -19.81 31.80
N TYR A 158 33.63 -19.34 31.18
CA TYR A 158 33.58 -18.67 29.88
C TYR A 158 34.07 -19.60 28.77
N PHE A 159 33.39 -19.59 27.64
CA PHE A 159 33.76 -20.39 26.48
C PHE A 159 33.79 -19.56 25.20
N ASP A 160 34.59 -20.02 24.24
CA ASP A 160 34.82 -19.32 22.99
C ASP A 160 33.53 -19.30 22.14
N ALA A 161 33.14 -18.11 21.68
CA ALA A 161 31.99 -17.90 20.81
C ALA A 161 32.23 -18.52 19.43
N PHE A 162 33.45 -18.42 18.94
CA PHE A 162 33.90 -18.93 17.65
C PHE A 162 35.20 -19.74 17.81
N GLN A 163 35.71 -20.31 16.71
CA GLN A 163 37.01 -20.98 16.77
C GLN A 163 38.16 -19.98 17.02
N GLU A 164 39.33 -20.49 17.39
CA GLU A 164 40.51 -19.66 17.68
C GLU A 164 41.57 -19.81 16.57
N PRO A 165 41.83 -18.77 15.74
CA PRO A 165 41.13 -17.48 15.65
C PRO A 165 39.79 -17.59 14.85
N PRO A 166 38.83 -16.67 15.02
CA PRO A 166 37.55 -16.72 14.33
C PRO A 166 37.71 -16.60 12.81
N LEU A 167 37.01 -17.43 12.03
CA LEU A 167 37.04 -17.41 10.57
C LEU A 167 35.67 -17.08 9.95
N PRO A 168 35.63 -16.44 8.76
CA PRO A 168 34.40 -16.27 8.03
C PRO A 168 33.70 -17.62 7.79
N GLY A 169 32.44 -17.73 8.23
CA GLY A 169 31.69 -18.98 8.22
C GLY A 169 31.28 -19.45 9.60
N ASP A 170 32.08 -19.14 10.63
CA ASP A 170 31.79 -19.47 12.03
C ASP A 170 30.43 -18.93 12.44
N ALA A 171 29.63 -19.76 13.10
CA ALA A 171 28.28 -19.42 13.45
C ALA A 171 27.85 -19.99 14.81
N LEU A 172 27.33 -19.09 15.66
CA LEU A 172 26.57 -19.43 16.85
C LEU A 172 25.09 -19.50 16.49
N HIS A 173 24.45 -20.64 16.76
CA HIS A 173 23.06 -20.93 16.46
C HIS A 173 22.23 -20.97 17.74
N LEU A 174 21.21 -20.13 17.81
CA LEU A 174 20.22 -20.06 18.86
C LEU A 174 18.92 -20.69 18.35
N GLY A 175 18.53 -21.81 18.95
CA GLY A 175 17.30 -22.52 18.61
C GLY A 175 16.20 -22.22 19.62
N PHE A 176 15.09 -21.69 19.14
CA PHE A 176 13.92 -21.32 19.95
C PHE A 176 12.75 -22.30 19.73
N GLY A 177 11.96 -22.50 20.78
CA GLY A 177 10.75 -23.33 20.72
C GLY A 177 9.59 -22.66 19.98
N GLU A 178 9.51 -21.33 20.06
CA GLU A 178 8.41 -20.52 19.52
C GLU A 178 8.74 -19.85 18.18
N ASP A 179 7.70 -19.54 17.40
CA ASP A 179 7.83 -18.69 16.22
C ASP A 179 8.03 -17.22 16.64
N LEU A 180 9.25 -16.72 16.40
CA LEU A 180 9.64 -15.34 16.70
C LEU A 180 9.60 -14.42 15.46
N SER A 181 8.82 -14.78 14.43
CA SER A 181 8.60 -13.95 13.25
C SER A 181 8.25 -12.52 13.61
N SER A 182 8.96 -11.56 13.00
CA SER A 182 8.75 -10.12 13.21
C SER A 182 8.91 -9.63 14.65
N HIS A 183 9.51 -10.41 15.54
CA HIS A 183 9.76 -9.98 16.92
C HIS A 183 10.94 -9.01 17.00
N MET A 184 10.87 -8.12 17.98
CA MET A 184 12.04 -7.40 18.48
C MET A 184 12.60 -8.19 19.66
N LEU A 185 13.71 -8.89 19.41
CA LEU A 185 14.38 -9.75 20.36
C LEU A 185 15.49 -8.98 21.06
N GLU A 186 15.51 -9.03 22.39
CA GLU A 186 16.63 -8.60 23.21
C GLU A 186 17.44 -9.82 23.64
N LEU A 187 18.76 -9.77 23.41
CA LEU A 187 19.72 -10.70 23.96
C LEU A 187 20.60 -9.94 24.95
N ARG A 188 20.69 -10.41 26.19
CA ARG A 188 21.63 -9.88 27.20
C ARG A 188 22.76 -10.87 27.34
N LEU A 189 23.96 -10.45 26.97
CA LEU A 189 25.13 -11.31 26.92
C LEU A 189 26.12 -10.91 28.01
N THR A 190 26.63 -11.92 28.72
CA THR A 190 27.78 -11.76 29.60
C THR A 190 29.02 -12.23 28.85
N CYS A 191 29.89 -11.28 28.50
CA CYS A 191 31.10 -11.49 27.72
C CYS A 191 32.35 -11.03 28.49
N LEU A 192 33.47 -11.71 28.24
CA LEU A 192 34.79 -11.34 28.77
C LEU A 192 35.59 -10.60 27.69
N VAL A 193 36.21 -9.48 28.07
CA VAL A 193 37.01 -8.62 27.18
C VAL A 193 38.35 -9.29 26.83
N GLU A 194 38.33 -10.22 25.88
CA GLU A 194 39.53 -10.83 25.27
C GLU A 194 39.54 -10.72 23.73
N GLY A 195 38.45 -10.26 23.09
CA GLY A 195 38.38 -10.05 21.64
C GLY A 195 39.27 -8.88 21.17
N ILE A 196 40.56 -9.14 20.95
CA ILE A 196 41.49 -8.11 20.46
C ILE A 196 41.37 -7.97 18.94
N GLY A 197 41.29 -6.73 18.45
CA GLY A 197 41.51 -6.40 17.04
C GLY A 197 40.28 -6.10 16.20
N VAL A 198 39.06 -6.08 16.76
CA VAL A 198 37.83 -5.69 16.03
C VAL A 198 37.45 -4.24 16.33
N ASP A 199 36.81 -3.59 15.36
CA ASP A 199 36.15 -2.29 15.54
C ASP A 199 34.77 -2.52 16.21
N PRO A 200 34.56 -2.08 17.47
CA PRO A 200 33.32 -2.32 18.21
C PRO A 200 32.07 -1.73 17.53
N ASP A 201 32.23 -0.65 16.77
CA ASP A 201 31.13 0.01 16.05
C ASP A 201 30.82 -0.66 14.71
N ASN A 202 31.69 -1.56 14.24
CA ASN A 202 31.56 -2.24 12.97
C ASN A 202 32.21 -3.64 12.98
N PRO A 203 31.72 -4.57 13.83
CA PRO A 203 32.25 -5.92 13.88
C PRO A 203 31.90 -6.72 12.61
N PRO A 204 32.75 -7.66 12.16
CA PRO A 204 32.47 -8.51 11.00
C PRO A 204 31.49 -9.63 11.36
N LEU A 205 30.32 -9.26 11.89
CA LEU A 205 29.26 -10.14 12.36
C LEU A 205 27.95 -9.85 11.65
N SER A 206 27.18 -10.90 11.38
CA SER A 206 25.84 -10.81 10.81
C SER A 206 24.87 -11.67 11.60
N TRP A 207 23.82 -11.05 12.13
CA TRP A 207 22.68 -11.77 12.69
C TRP A 207 21.76 -12.21 11.57
N GLU A 208 21.37 -13.47 11.56
CA GLU A 208 20.53 -14.07 10.52
C GLU A 208 19.46 -14.95 11.16
N ALA A 209 18.28 -15.04 10.55
CA ALA A 209 17.23 -15.97 10.94
C ALA A 209 16.85 -16.88 9.77
N TRP A 210 16.47 -18.13 10.06
CA TRP A 210 16.03 -19.05 9.03
C TRP A 210 14.57 -18.79 8.62
N CYS A 211 14.35 -18.38 7.38
CA CYS A 211 13.03 -18.06 6.84
C CYS A 211 12.55 -19.12 5.83
N GLY A 212 11.29 -19.53 5.96
CA GLY A 212 10.70 -20.59 5.15
C GLY A 212 10.41 -20.21 3.70
N GLU A 213 10.01 -18.95 3.46
CA GLU A 213 9.65 -18.46 2.12
C GLU A 213 10.86 -18.46 1.17
N VAL A 214 12.01 -17.97 1.64
CA VAL A 214 13.28 -17.97 0.89
C VAL A 214 14.00 -19.32 1.02
N ARG A 215 13.58 -20.20 1.95
CA ARG A 215 14.29 -21.42 2.36
C ARG A 215 15.78 -21.13 2.60
N GLY A 216 16.05 -20.08 3.35
CA GLY A 216 17.37 -19.49 3.47
C GLY A 216 17.54 -18.66 4.73
N TRP A 217 18.80 -18.33 5.03
CA TRP A 217 19.16 -17.40 6.08
C TRP A 217 18.95 -15.96 5.60
N VAL A 218 18.16 -15.20 6.36
CA VAL A 218 17.84 -13.80 6.07
C VAL A 218 18.43 -12.94 7.18
N ALA A 219 19.12 -11.86 6.82
CA ALA A 219 19.72 -10.95 7.79
C ALA A 219 18.66 -10.31 8.69
N ALA A 220 18.86 -10.40 10.01
CA ALA A 220 18.10 -9.67 11.01
C ALA A 220 18.70 -8.25 11.16
N SER A 221 17.84 -7.26 11.38
CA SER A 221 18.33 -5.88 11.54
C SER A 221 18.77 -5.65 12.98
N VAL A 222 20.02 -5.23 13.17
CA VAL A 222 20.56 -4.85 14.48
C VAL A 222 20.12 -3.43 14.80
N VAL A 223 19.30 -3.28 15.84
CA VAL A 223 18.76 -1.99 16.30
C VAL A 223 19.71 -1.35 17.30
N LEU A 224 20.35 -2.18 18.13
CA LEU A 224 21.30 -1.79 19.16
C LEU A 224 22.26 -2.95 19.38
N ASP A 225 23.54 -2.64 19.55
CA ASP A 225 24.55 -3.57 20.04
C ASP A 225 25.44 -2.84 21.05
N GLU A 226 25.23 -3.09 22.33
CA GLU A 226 26.07 -2.57 23.43
C GLU A 226 27.28 -3.47 23.71
N THR A 227 27.39 -4.62 23.04
CA THR A 227 28.49 -5.58 23.27
C THR A 227 29.74 -5.23 22.47
N GLY A 228 29.62 -4.34 21.48
CA GLY A 228 30.71 -3.98 20.58
C GLY A 228 31.23 -5.18 19.78
N GLY A 229 30.33 -6.06 19.32
CA GLY A 229 30.71 -7.33 18.69
C GLY A 229 31.16 -8.40 19.70
N LEU A 230 30.43 -8.55 20.81
CA LEU A 230 30.73 -9.50 21.90
C LEU A 230 32.02 -9.21 22.69
N ASN A 231 32.59 -8.01 22.55
CA ASN A 231 33.81 -7.61 23.26
C ASN A 231 33.56 -7.28 24.73
N GLU A 232 32.36 -6.81 25.08
CA GLU A 232 31.96 -6.56 26.46
C GLU A 232 30.54 -7.07 26.74
N SER A 233 30.23 -7.18 28.03
CA SER A 233 28.88 -7.56 28.45
C SER A 233 27.89 -6.44 28.12
N GLY A 234 26.76 -6.79 27.53
CA GLY A 234 25.81 -5.80 27.02
C GLY A 234 24.57 -6.41 26.41
N ARG A 235 23.75 -5.57 25.80
CA ARG A 235 22.51 -5.99 25.15
C ARG A 235 22.59 -5.83 23.64
N VAL A 236 22.00 -6.78 22.94
CA VAL A 236 21.77 -6.72 21.50
C VAL A 236 20.26 -6.72 21.24
N HIS A 237 19.76 -5.75 20.49
CA HIS A 237 18.37 -5.70 20.05
C HIS A 237 18.30 -6.02 18.56
N LEU A 238 17.54 -7.06 18.22
CA LEU A 238 17.35 -7.52 16.85
C LEU A 238 15.90 -7.37 16.43
N ASP A 239 15.66 -6.83 15.25
CA ASP A 239 14.40 -7.03 14.55
C ASP A 239 14.52 -8.28 13.68
N LEU A 240 13.77 -9.32 14.05
CA LEU A 240 13.72 -10.55 13.28
C LEU A 240 12.84 -10.37 12.03
N PRO A 241 13.22 -10.99 10.89
CA PRO A 241 12.38 -10.96 9.69
C PRO A 241 11.05 -11.70 9.92
N PRO A 242 10.03 -11.48 9.06
CA PRO A 242 8.84 -12.32 9.05
C PRO A 242 9.14 -13.72 8.50
N GLY A 243 8.23 -14.66 8.75
CA GLY A 243 8.23 -15.97 8.09
C GLY A 243 9.36 -16.91 8.55
N LEU A 244 9.76 -16.82 9.82
CA LEU A 244 10.62 -17.82 10.44
C LEU A 244 9.95 -19.20 10.34
N GLN A 245 10.74 -20.22 10.08
CA GLN A 245 10.23 -21.59 9.99
C GLN A 245 11.14 -22.54 10.76
N GLN A 246 10.54 -23.58 11.34
CA GLN A 246 11.31 -24.64 11.97
C GLN A 246 12.24 -25.31 10.94
N ARG A 247 13.48 -25.55 11.36
CA ARG A 247 14.46 -26.34 10.62
C ARG A 247 15.12 -27.33 11.56
N THR A 248 15.46 -28.50 11.04
CA THR A 248 16.27 -29.47 11.78
C THR A 248 17.76 -29.19 11.55
N ILE A 249 18.47 -28.86 12.63
CA ILE A 249 19.93 -28.70 12.68
C ILE A 249 20.44 -29.61 13.78
N ALA A 250 21.51 -30.39 13.54
CA ALA A 250 22.07 -31.33 14.52
C ALA A 250 21.01 -32.26 15.18
N ARG A 251 20.02 -32.72 14.40
CA ARG A 251 18.86 -33.53 14.86
C ARG A 251 17.89 -32.83 15.83
N ARG A 252 17.98 -31.51 15.95
CA ARG A 252 17.10 -30.67 16.77
C ARG A 252 16.26 -29.79 15.86
N THR A 253 14.95 -29.81 16.06
CA THR A 253 14.01 -28.98 15.30
C THR A 253 13.63 -27.77 16.13
N ALA A 254 13.98 -26.58 15.66
CA ALA A 254 13.73 -25.32 16.34
C ALA A 254 13.57 -24.18 15.32
N TYR A 255 13.15 -23.01 15.79
CA TYR A 255 13.26 -21.75 15.05
C TYR A 255 14.66 -21.18 15.28
N TRP A 256 15.42 -21.01 14.21
CA TRP A 256 16.85 -20.68 14.33
C TRP A 256 17.13 -19.22 14.03
N VAL A 257 17.83 -18.58 14.96
CA VAL A 257 18.57 -17.33 14.77
C VAL A 257 20.05 -17.67 14.93
N ARG A 258 20.92 -17.09 14.12
CA ARG A 258 22.36 -17.29 14.25
C ARG A 258 23.13 -15.99 14.17
N LEU A 259 24.27 -15.96 14.85
CA LEU A 259 25.29 -14.94 14.70
C LEU A 259 26.44 -15.54 13.90
N ARG A 260 26.73 -14.96 12.74
CA ARG A 260 27.73 -15.48 11.80
C ARG A 260 28.89 -14.50 11.62
N VAL A 261 30.12 -15.01 11.63
CA VAL A 261 31.31 -14.26 11.21
C VAL A 261 31.30 -14.14 9.69
N VAL A 262 31.31 -12.90 9.20
CA VAL A 262 31.30 -12.58 7.77
C VAL A 262 32.67 -12.18 7.27
N GLN A 263 32.86 -12.23 5.96
CA GLN A 263 34.09 -11.72 5.34
C GLN A 263 34.22 -10.22 5.64
N PRO A 264 35.32 -9.77 6.26
CA PRO A 264 35.49 -8.35 6.56
C PRO A 264 35.62 -7.49 5.30
N GLY A 265 35.09 -6.27 5.36
CA GLY A 265 35.36 -5.24 4.36
C GLY A 265 36.82 -4.81 4.32
N SER A 266 37.22 -4.06 3.28
CA SER A 266 38.62 -3.65 3.04
C SER A 266 39.29 -2.83 4.14
N ARG A 267 38.52 -2.27 5.07
CA ARG A 267 38.99 -1.50 6.25
C ARG A 267 38.45 -2.03 7.57
N GLN A 268 37.81 -3.19 7.55
CA GLN A 268 37.21 -3.80 8.73
C GLN A 268 38.19 -4.84 9.28
N PRO A 269 38.71 -4.68 10.50
CA PRO A 269 39.64 -5.65 11.04
C PRO A 269 38.90 -6.90 11.56
N MET A 270 39.59 -8.04 11.59
CA MET A 270 39.05 -9.32 12.04
C MET A 270 39.46 -9.58 13.50
N TYR A 271 38.71 -10.44 14.18
CA TYR A 271 39.08 -10.96 15.50
C TYR A 271 40.45 -11.64 15.44
N SER A 272 41.35 -11.26 16.34
CA SER A 272 42.61 -11.99 16.57
C SER A 272 42.46 -13.08 17.62
N GLN A 273 41.45 -12.95 18.49
CA GLN A 273 41.05 -13.92 19.51
C GLN A 273 39.52 -14.01 19.55
N SER A 274 39.00 -15.19 19.84
CA SER A 274 37.57 -15.46 19.95
C SER A 274 36.97 -14.76 21.17
N PRO A 275 35.87 -14.01 21.02
CA PRO A 275 35.12 -13.49 22.15
C PRO A 275 34.63 -14.64 23.03
N ARG A 276 34.61 -14.44 24.35
CA ARG A 276 34.16 -15.48 25.28
C ARG A 276 32.85 -15.12 25.94
N ILE A 277 31.91 -16.06 25.94
CA ILE A 277 30.54 -15.90 26.44
C ILE A 277 30.35 -16.77 27.68
N ASN A 278 29.54 -16.29 28.62
CA ASN A 278 29.09 -17.04 29.79
C ASN A 278 27.56 -17.22 29.82
N THR A 279 26.79 -16.15 29.60
CA THR A 279 25.32 -16.19 29.62
C THR A 279 24.73 -15.51 28.40
N ILE A 280 23.55 -15.99 28.00
CA ILE A 280 22.68 -15.34 27.01
C ILE A 280 21.25 -15.42 27.56
N ASP A 281 20.74 -14.29 28.05
CA ASP A 281 19.34 -14.16 28.44
C ASP A 281 18.55 -13.55 27.28
N VAL A 282 17.42 -14.17 26.94
CA VAL A 282 16.59 -13.78 25.79
C VAL A 282 15.24 -13.24 26.25
N ALA A 283 14.77 -12.19 25.60
CA ALA A 283 13.47 -11.62 25.87
C ALA A 283 12.86 -10.97 24.62
N SER A 284 11.55 -11.15 24.43
CA SER A 284 10.80 -10.38 23.43
C SER A 284 10.42 -9.03 24.03
N ILE A 285 10.89 -7.95 23.43
CA ILE A 285 10.65 -6.57 23.90
C ILE A 285 9.69 -5.79 22.99
N GLY A 286 9.23 -6.41 21.90
CA GLY A 286 8.34 -5.79 20.93
C GLY A 286 8.18 -6.65 19.68
N GLY A 287 7.61 -6.05 18.64
CA GLY A 287 7.53 -6.65 17.31
C GLY A 287 7.00 -5.67 16.27
N SER A 288 7.15 -6.02 15.01
CA SER A 288 6.77 -5.19 13.87
C SER A 288 5.70 -5.85 13.02
N VAL A 289 4.76 -5.08 12.49
CA VAL A 289 3.69 -5.59 11.61
C VAL A 289 3.39 -4.57 10.52
N ALA A 290 3.04 -5.07 9.32
CA ALA A 290 2.65 -4.22 8.21
C ALA A 290 1.38 -3.43 8.53
N ALA A 291 1.35 -2.18 8.08
CA ALA A 291 0.19 -1.33 8.19
C ALA A 291 0.00 -0.50 6.92
N THR A 292 -1.28 -0.26 6.61
CA THR A 292 -1.73 0.50 5.46
C THR A 292 -2.47 1.75 5.92
N HIS A 293 -2.25 2.88 5.23
CA HIS A 293 -3.05 4.08 5.42
C HIS A 293 -4.48 3.80 4.94
N SER A 294 -5.35 3.47 5.88
CA SER A 294 -6.74 3.16 5.64
C SER A 294 -7.53 3.20 6.93
N ASP A 295 -8.77 3.65 6.85
CA ASP A 295 -9.76 3.48 7.91
C ASP A 295 -10.74 2.37 7.51
N LEU A 296 -11.04 1.48 8.46
CA LEU A 296 -11.91 0.33 8.23
C LEU A 296 -13.36 0.71 8.52
N VAL A 297 -14.22 0.59 7.52
CA VAL A 297 -15.68 0.73 7.69
C VAL A 297 -16.28 -0.67 7.70
N GLN A 298 -17.19 -0.94 8.64
CA GLN A 298 -17.83 -2.25 8.79
C GLN A 298 -19.35 -2.12 8.83
N PHE A 299 -20.03 -3.09 8.23
CA PHE A 299 -21.49 -3.22 8.27
C PHE A 299 -22.26 -1.94 7.88
N GLU A 300 -21.76 -1.19 6.90
CA GLU A 300 -22.46 -0.01 6.42
C GLU A 300 -23.72 -0.43 5.69
N LEU A 301 -24.87 0.09 6.12
CA LEU A 301 -26.17 -0.17 5.53
C LEU A 301 -26.43 0.83 4.39
N LEU A 302 -26.71 0.32 3.19
CA LEU A 302 -26.95 1.14 1.99
C LEU A 302 -28.44 1.45 1.76
N GLY A 303 -29.33 0.77 2.48
CA GLY A 303 -30.78 0.94 2.39
C GLY A 303 -31.49 -0.35 1.97
N SER A 304 -32.64 -0.19 1.33
CA SER A 304 -33.50 -1.29 0.90
C SER A 304 -33.72 -1.27 -0.61
N VAL A 305 -33.77 -2.46 -1.20
CA VAL A 305 -33.95 -2.67 -2.65
C VAL A 305 -35.36 -2.30 -3.08
N SER A 306 -35.51 -1.45 -4.10
CA SER A 306 -36.83 -1.13 -4.67
C SER A 306 -37.36 -2.22 -5.60
N GLY A 307 -36.46 -3.00 -6.19
CA GLY A 307 -36.73 -4.08 -7.15
C GLY A 307 -36.64 -3.64 -8.61
N ALA A 308 -36.13 -2.43 -8.88
CA ALA A 308 -35.84 -1.98 -10.23
C ALA A 308 -34.57 -2.66 -10.78
N PRO A 309 -34.57 -3.13 -12.04
CA PRO A 309 -33.36 -3.67 -12.66
C PRO A 309 -32.21 -2.67 -12.72
N GLY A 310 -30.99 -3.12 -12.43
CA GLY A 310 -29.79 -2.28 -12.49
C GLY A 310 -29.77 -1.13 -11.48
N GLU A 311 -30.49 -1.29 -10.35
CA GLU A 311 -30.50 -0.32 -9.26
C GLU A 311 -29.08 -0.03 -8.74
N THR A 312 -28.87 1.18 -8.25
CA THR A 312 -27.57 1.67 -7.77
C THR A 312 -27.69 2.25 -6.38
N PHE A 313 -26.62 2.13 -5.60
CA PHE A 313 -26.52 2.61 -4.23
C PHE A 313 -25.18 3.34 -4.03
N GLU A 314 -25.10 4.26 -3.08
CA GLU A 314 -23.88 5.01 -2.81
C GLU A 314 -23.38 4.72 -1.39
N LEU A 315 -22.08 4.46 -1.28
CA LEU A 315 -21.38 4.38 0.00
C LEU A 315 -21.05 5.78 0.52
N GLN A 316 -21.09 5.95 1.84
CA GLN A 316 -20.88 7.23 2.50
C GLN A 316 -19.41 7.68 2.50
N HIS A 317 -18.48 6.73 2.44
CA HIS A 317 -17.06 7.01 2.59
C HIS A 317 -16.27 6.73 1.31
N THR A 318 -15.69 7.77 0.75
CA THR A 318 -14.85 7.73 -0.47
C THR A 318 -13.57 8.54 -0.27
N PRO A 319 -12.48 8.21 -0.97
CA PRO A 319 -12.33 7.09 -1.90
C PRO A 319 -12.19 5.73 -1.19
N ILE A 320 -12.70 4.69 -1.83
CA ILE A 320 -12.62 3.30 -1.40
C ILE A 320 -11.37 2.66 -2.03
N LEU A 321 -10.61 1.94 -1.22
CA LEU A 321 -9.42 1.23 -1.67
C LEU A 321 -9.78 -0.02 -2.46
N ALA A 322 -8.82 -0.55 -3.22
CA ALA A 322 -8.95 -1.84 -3.88
C ALA A 322 -9.37 -2.94 -2.89
N ARG A 323 -10.45 -3.64 -3.23
CA ARG A 323 -11.11 -4.61 -2.33
C ARG A 323 -10.24 -5.82 -2.07
N LEU A 324 -10.14 -6.20 -0.80
CA LEU A 324 -9.61 -7.49 -0.38
C LEU A 324 -10.70 -8.58 -0.48
N PRO A 325 -10.34 -9.88 -0.55
CA PRO A 325 -11.32 -10.98 -0.68
C PRO A 325 -12.38 -11.04 0.42
N ASP A 326 -12.08 -10.41 1.55
CA ASP A 326 -12.86 -10.37 2.76
C ASP A 326 -13.67 -9.06 2.94
N GLU A 327 -13.62 -8.18 1.94
CA GLU A 327 -14.39 -6.93 1.78
C GLU A 327 -15.43 -7.15 0.67
N TYR A 328 -16.70 -7.26 1.03
CA TYR A 328 -17.75 -7.65 0.09
C TYR A 328 -19.15 -7.20 0.51
N LEU A 329 -20.08 -7.21 -0.45
CA LEU A 329 -21.50 -6.90 -0.24
C LEU A 329 -22.24 -8.09 0.35
N GLU A 330 -23.14 -7.81 1.29
CA GLU A 330 -24.13 -8.76 1.77
C GLU A 330 -25.54 -8.21 1.57
N ILE A 331 -26.45 -9.10 1.16
CA ILE A 331 -27.87 -8.79 1.01
C ILE A 331 -28.67 -9.71 1.90
N GLU A 332 -29.63 -9.13 2.62
CA GLU A 332 -30.53 -9.86 3.51
C GLU A 332 -31.54 -10.68 2.70
N THR A 333 -31.59 -11.97 2.98
CA THR A 333 -32.50 -12.95 2.38
C THR A 333 -33.26 -13.69 3.49
N GLU A 334 -34.23 -14.54 3.15
CA GLU A 334 -34.99 -15.32 4.14
C GLU A 334 -34.07 -16.21 5.02
N ASP A 335 -32.98 -16.72 4.45
CA ASP A 335 -31.98 -17.56 5.13
C ASP A 335 -30.87 -16.75 5.84
N GLY A 336 -30.97 -15.42 5.84
CA GLY A 336 -30.00 -14.50 6.44
C GLY A 336 -29.17 -13.71 5.43
N TRP A 337 -28.00 -13.26 5.84
CA TRP A 337 -27.11 -12.41 5.02
C TRP A 337 -26.34 -13.27 4.02
N THR A 338 -26.58 -13.03 2.74
CA THR A 338 -25.93 -13.74 1.64
C THR A 338 -24.83 -12.89 1.02
N LYS A 339 -23.64 -13.47 0.83
CA LYS A 339 -22.48 -12.81 0.21
C LYS A 339 -22.64 -12.68 -1.31
N TRP A 340 -22.31 -11.49 -1.82
CA TRP A 340 -22.21 -11.20 -3.24
C TRP A 340 -20.74 -10.98 -3.63
N SER A 341 -20.39 -11.24 -4.89
CA SER A 341 -19.03 -11.14 -5.42
C SER A 341 -18.88 -9.94 -6.34
N GLU A 342 -17.76 -9.22 -6.20
CA GLU A 342 -17.48 -8.08 -7.06
C GLU A 342 -16.97 -8.54 -8.42
N VAL A 343 -17.48 -7.92 -9.49
CA VAL A 343 -17.01 -8.15 -10.86
C VAL A 343 -16.69 -6.83 -11.55
N ALA A 344 -15.68 -6.84 -12.43
CA ALA A 344 -15.34 -5.67 -13.26
C ALA A 344 -16.41 -5.38 -14.33
N THR A 345 -17.10 -6.42 -14.81
CA THR A 345 -18.18 -6.30 -15.79
C THR A 345 -19.20 -7.42 -15.63
N PHE A 346 -20.46 -7.11 -15.91
CA PHE A 346 -21.55 -8.08 -15.90
C PHE A 346 -21.64 -8.93 -17.18
N ALA A 347 -20.79 -8.67 -18.19
CA ALA A 347 -20.90 -9.31 -19.51
C ALA A 347 -20.84 -10.85 -19.47
N ALA A 348 -20.14 -11.41 -18.48
CA ALA A 348 -20.02 -12.86 -18.27
C ALA A 348 -20.88 -13.39 -17.11
N SER A 349 -21.75 -12.55 -16.53
CA SER A 349 -22.62 -12.93 -15.40
C SER A 349 -23.91 -13.57 -15.92
N GLU A 350 -24.26 -14.72 -15.34
CA GLU A 350 -25.53 -15.38 -15.57
C GLU A 350 -26.61 -14.89 -14.59
N GLU A 351 -27.88 -15.19 -14.87
CA GLU A 351 -29.03 -14.71 -14.10
C GLU A 351 -29.03 -15.14 -12.62
N SER A 352 -28.35 -16.24 -12.28
CA SER A 352 -28.20 -16.71 -10.90
C SER A 352 -26.97 -16.15 -10.18
N ASP A 353 -26.07 -15.48 -10.88
CA ASP A 353 -24.79 -15.06 -10.31
C ASP A 353 -24.96 -13.86 -9.39
N LEU A 354 -24.61 -14.02 -8.12
CA LEU A 354 -24.68 -12.98 -7.09
C LEU A 354 -23.54 -11.97 -7.26
N HIS A 355 -23.63 -11.17 -8.32
CA HIS A 355 -22.60 -10.23 -8.72
C HIS A 355 -23.01 -8.78 -8.51
N TYR A 356 -22.05 -7.96 -8.09
CA TYR A 356 -22.18 -6.52 -8.02
C TYR A 356 -20.91 -5.86 -8.58
N ARG A 357 -21.00 -4.57 -8.91
CA ARG A 357 -19.84 -3.75 -9.25
C ARG A 357 -19.81 -2.54 -8.33
N LEU A 358 -18.62 -2.14 -7.91
CA LEU A 358 -18.40 -0.97 -7.05
C LEU A 358 -17.32 -0.09 -7.66
N ASP A 359 -17.66 1.17 -7.92
CA ASP A 359 -16.68 2.19 -8.29
C ASP A 359 -15.98 2.69 -7.03
N GLY A 360 -14.68 2.41 -6.91
CA GLY A 360 -13.90 2.79 -5.73
C GLY A 360 -13.63 4.30 -5.61
N VAL A 361 -13.79 5.07 -6.68
CA VAL A 361 -13.61 6.53 -6.65
C VAL A 361 -14.89 7.22 -6.21
N THR A 362 -16.03 6.83 -6.78
CA THR A 362 -17.33 7.47 -6.51
C THR A 362 -18.11 6.82 -5.38
N GLY A 363 -17.79 5.58 -5.02
CA GLY A 363 -18.56 4.80 -4.05
C GLY A 363 -19.89 4.28 -4.59
N VAL A 364 -20.11 4.34 -5.91
CA VAL A 364 -21.35 3.87 -6.53
C VAL A 364 -21.30 2.35 -6.70
N LEU A 365 -22.21 1.67 -6.01
CA LEU A 365 -22.51 0.26 -6.14
C LEU A 365 -23.63 0.07 -7.16
N SER A 366 -23.49 -0.93 -8.04
CA SER A 366 -24.47 -1.23 -9.09
C SER A 366 -24.71 -2.72 -9.23
N PHE A 367 -25.94 -3.06 -9.65
CA PHE A 367 -26.35 -4.42 -10.00
C PHE A 367 -26.42 -4.62 -11.52
N GLY A 368 -26.42 -5.89 -11.92
CA GLY A 368 -26.56 -6.30 -13.30
C GLY A 368 -27.81 -5.72 -13.97
N PRO A 369 -27.73 -5.21 -15.21
CA PRO A 369 -28.92 -4.78 -15.93
C PRO A 369 -29.75 -5.97 -16.43
N VAL A 370 -31.04 -5.72 -16.65
CA VAL A 370 -31.89 -6.61 -17.46
C VAL A 370 -31.98 -6.01 -18.87
N ILE A 371 -31.52 -6.76 -19.86
CA ILE A 371 -31.51 -6.32 -21.26
C ILE A 371 -32.54 -7.15 -22.00
N ARG A 372 -33.42 -6.46 -22.74
CA ARG A 372 -34.33 -7.09 -23.67
C ARG A 372 -33.63 -7.29 -25.01
N ASP A 373 -33.68 -8.50 -25.54
CA ASP A 373 -33.10 -8.83 -26.83
C ASP A 373 -34.00 -8.40 -28.00
N MET A 374 -33.53 -8.68 -29.22
CA MET A 374 -34.23 -8.39 -30.48
C MET A 374 -35.50 -9.22 -30.70
N HIS A 375 -35.67 -10.32 -29.96
CA HIS A 375 -36.86 -11.17 -29.98
C HIS A 375 -37.89 -10.77 -28.90
N GLY A 376 -37.50 -9.88 -27.99
CA GLY A 376 -38.32 -9.40 -26.91
C GLY A 376 -38.12 -10.16 -25.60
N ASP A 377 -37.21 -11.13 -25.58
CA ASP A 377 -36.87 -11.91 -24.39
C ASP A 377 -35.98 -11.06 -23.47
N GLU A 378 -36.29 -11.08 -22.19
CA GLU A 378 -35.51 -10.36 -21.17
C GLU A 378 -34.45 -11.29 -20.58
N ARG A 379 -33.21 -10.82 -20.54
CA ARG A 379 -32.10 -11.50 -19.89
C ARG A 379 -31.47 -10.61 -18.83
N ALA A 380 -31.39 -11.13 -17.61
CA ALA A 380 -30.62 -10.51 -16.53
C ALA A 380 -29.13 -10.86 -16.65
N TYR A 381 -28.26 -9.87 -16.46
CA TYR A 381 -26.82 -10.04 -16.43
C TYR A 381 -26.31 -10.01 -14.99
N GLY A 382 -26.58 -11.08 -14.24
CA GLY A 382 -26.43 -11.15 -12.80
C GLY A 382 -27.78 -11.19 -12.08
N ALA A 383 -27.79 -11.82 -10.91
CA ALA A 383 -28.95 -11.93 -10.06
C ALA A 383 -29.47 -10.55 -9.64
N GLN A 384 -30.78 -10.39 -9.66
CA GLN A 384 -31.43 -9.18 -9.16
C GLN A 384 -31.71 -9.35 -7.67
N PRO A 385 -31.37 -8.36 -6.83
CA PRO A 385 -31.58 -8.49 -5.41
C PRO A 385 -33.09 -8.50 -5.08
N PRO A 386 -33.53 -9.25 -4.05
CA PRO A 386 -34.95 -9.35 -3.73
C PRO A 386 -35.54 -8.00 -3.32
N ARG A 387 -36.74 -7.69 -3.80
CA ARG A 387 -37.44 -6.45 -3.45
C ARG A 387 -37.64 -6.34 -1.94
N GLY A 388 -37.29 -5.19 -1.37
CA GLY A 388 -37.39 -4.92 0.07
C GLY A 388 -36.24 -5.48 0.90
N ALA A 389 -35.30 -6.23 0.30
CA ALA A 389 -34.12 -6.70 1.01
C ALA A 389 -33.23 -5.55 1.46
N SER A 390 -32.62 -5.69 2.63
CA SER A 390 -31.62 -4.76 3.14
C SER A 390 -30.25 -5.08 2.54
N LEU A 391 -29.48 -4.04 2.20
CA LEU A 391 -28.11 -4.20 1.69
C LEU A 391 -27.09 -3.63 2.68
N ARG A 392 -25.98 -4.33 2.85
CA ARG A 392 -24.83 -3.79 3.61
C ARG A 392 -23.50 -4.15 2.97
N MET A 393 -22.53 -3.24 3.02
CA MET A 393 -21.14 -3.67 2.84
C MET A 393 -20.66 -4.30 4.14
N ARG A 394 -20.26 -5.57 4.08
CA ARG A 394 -19.77 -6.31 5.24
C ARG A 394 -18.61 -5.58 5.90
N ARG A 395 -17.70 -5.08 5.05
CA ARG A 395 -16.65 -4.11 5.35
C ARG A 395 -15.98 -3.65 4.07
N TYR A 396 -15.29 -2.52 4.16
CA TYR A 396 -14.38 -2.01 3.14
C TYR A 396 -13.41 -1.02 3.79
N ARG A 397 -12.38 -0.62 3.06
CA ARG A 397 -11.40 0.36 3.52
C ARG A 397 -11.52 1.64 2.72
N GLN A 398 -11.57 2.76 3.42
CA GLN A 398 -11.46 4.09 2.82
C GLN A 398 -10.07 4.67 3.03
N GLY A 399 -9.71 5.65 2.21
CA GLY A 399 -8.52 6.48 2.38
C GLY A 399 -7.49 6.25 1.27
N GLY A 400 -6.24 6.08 1.67
CA GLY A 400 -5.11 6.13 0.76
C GLY A 400 -4.77 7.55 0.32
N GLY A 401 -4.22 7.71 -0.87
CA GLY A 401 -3.83 9.04 -1.33
C GLY A 401 -2.41 9.44 -0.93
N LEU A 402 -2.00 10.62 -1.41
CA LEU A 402 -0.69 11.20 -1.12
C LEU A 402 -0.53 11.56 0.37
N VAL A 403 -1.65 11.86 1.05
CA VAL A 403 -1.68 12.23 2.48
C VAL A 403 -1.10 11.13 3.38
N GLY A 404 -1.24 9.85 2.99
CA GLY A 404 -0.67 8.73 3.73
C GLY A 404 0.87 8.68 3.70
N ASN A 405 1.56 9.43 2.84
CA ASN A 405 3.02 9.38 2.74
C ASN A 405 3.68 10.19 3.88
N VAL A 406 3.63 9.64 5.10
CA VAL A 406 4.15 10.28 6.31
C VAL A 406 5.61 9.89 6.59
N GLY A 407 6.34 10.77 7.29
CA GLY A 407 7.75 10.57 7.62
C GLY A 407 8.01 9.42 8.61
N ALA A 408 9.28 9.05 8.79
CA ALA A 408 9.67 8.12 9.84
C ALA A 408 9.38 8.72 11.23
N GLY A 409 8.95 7.89 12.17
CA GLY A 409 8.70 8.24 13.56
C GLY A 409 7.40 9.01 13.82
N THR A 410 6.59 9.29 12.80
CA THR A 410 5.39 10.14 12.96
C THR A 410 4.18 9.37 13.49
N LEU A 411 4.05 8.09 13.17
CA LEU A 411 2.94 7.23 13.63
C LEU A 411 3.20 6.76 15.05
N SER A 412 2.63 7.45 16.03
CA SER A 412 2.97 7.29 17.45
C SER A 412 1.75 7.21 18.38
N VAL A 413 0.55 7.49 17.88
CA VAL A 413 -0.69 7.50 18.67
C VAL A 413 -1.46 6.22 18.42
N ILE A 414 -1.57 5.34 19.43
CA ILE A 414 -2.45 4.17 19.34
C ILE A 414 -3.88 4.62 19.67
N LYS A 415 -4.84 4.42 18.77
CA LYS A 415 -6.22 4.89 19.00
C LYS A 415 -6.98 4.04 20.03
N SER A 416 -6.60 2.77 20.18
CA SER A 416 -7.19 1.84 21.16
C SER A 416 -6.10 1.23 22.03
N ALA A 417 -6.22 1.32 23.35
CA ALA A 417 -5.20 0.81 24.26
C ALA A 417 -4.96 -0.70 24.07
N ILE A 418 -3.68 -1.09 23.96
CA ILE A 418 -3.25 -2.48 23.84
C ILE A 418 -2.53 -2.84 25.15
N PRO A 419 -2.98 -3.87 25.89
CA PRO A 419 -2.33 -4.27 27.13
C PRO A 419 -0.84 -4.54 26.94
N PHE A 420 -0.04 -4.07 27.91
CA PHE A 420 1.42 -4.26 27.98
C PHE A 420 2.25 -3.56 26.89
N VAL A 421 1.64 -2.89 25.92
CA VAL A 421 2.33 -2.09 24.90
C VAL A 421 2.57 -0.68 25.44
N SER A 422 3.83 -0.22 25.41
CA SER A 422 4.22 1.12 25.90
C SER A 422 4.20 2.18 24.81
N SER A 423 4.57 1.80 23.58
CA SER A 423 4.66 2.75 22.45
C SER A 423 4.58 2.03 21.12
N VAL A 424 4.24 2.78 20.08
CA VAL A 424 4.33 2.37 18.68
C VAL A 424 5.10 3.42 17.88
N THR A 425 5.83 3.00 16.85
CA THR A 425 6.48 3.90 15.90
C THR A 425 6.60 3.26 14.53
N ASN A 426 6.64 4.06 13.46
CA ASN A 426 7.11 3.61 12.15
C ASN A 426 8.58 3.99 11.95
N ARG A 427 9.48 3.01 11.94
CA ARG A 427 10.93 3.30 11.81
C ARG A 427 11.31 3.82 10.42
N LEU A 428 10.57 3.40 9.41
CA LEU A 428 10.70 3.85 8.03
C LEU A 428 9.50 4.72 7.64
N PRO A 429 9.67 5.68 6.72
CA PRO A 429 8.56 6.48 6.23
C PRO A 429 7.50 5.60 5.57
N ALA A 430 6.24 6.01 5.68
CA ALA A 430 5.19 5.41 4.88
C ALA A 430 5.26 5.93 3.45
N THR A 431 5.17 5.03 2.47
CA THR A 431 5.34 5.38 1.06
C THR A 431 4.37 4.61 0.17
N GLY A 432 4.24 5.05 -1.08
CA GLY A 432 3.43 4.39 -2.10
C GLY A 432 1.99 4.91 -2.21
N GLY A 433 1.57 5.82 -1.34
CA GLY A 433 0.26 6.45 -1.40
C GLY A 433 0.12 7.34 -2.64
N LEU A 434 -1.00 7.24 -3.35
CA LEU A 434 -1.34 8.03 -4.53
C LEU A 434 -2.82 8.34 -4.54
N ASP A 435 -3.18 9.58 -4.86
CA ASP A 435 -4.59 9.98 -4.97
C ASP A 435 -5.30 9.21 -6.09
N ALA A 436 -6.63 9.17 -6.01
CA ALA A 436 -7.45 8.70 -7.13
C ALA A 436 -7.12 9.53 -8.38
N GLU A 437 -7.21 8.90 -9.55
CA GLU A 437 -6.89 9.56 -10.80
C GLU A 437 -7.84 10.73 -11.05
N SER A 438 -7.26 11.92 -11.26
CA SER A 438 -8.05 13.08 -11.67
C SER A 438 -8.56 12.92 -13.10
N LEU A 439 -9.67 13.59 -13.40
CA LEU A 439 -10.22 13.58 -14.75
C LEU A 439 -9.21 14.08 -15.79
N ASP A 440 -8.42 15.11 -15.48
CA ASP A 440 -7.42 15.65 -16.40
C ASP A 440 -6.30 14.64 -16.70
N ALA A 441 -5.89 13.86 -15.69
CA ALA A 441 -4.95 12.76 -15.90
C ALA A 441 -5.57 11.64 -16.77
N ALA A 442 -6.84 11.30 -16.53
CA ALA A 442 -7.55 10.33 -17.36
C ALA A 442 -7.67 10.80 -18.82
N LYS A 443 -7.91 12.09 -19.07
CA LYS A 443 -7.91 12.68 -20.43
C LYS A 443 -6.59 12.47 -21.18
N LEU A 444 -5.47 12.41 -20.47
CA LEU A 444 -4.16 12.12 -21.07
C LEU A 444 -3.93 10.63 -21.27
N ARG A 445 -4.39 9.77 -20.34
CA ARG A 445 -4.21 8.31 -20.38
C ARG A 445 -5.08 7.64 -21.45
N VAL A 446 -6.36 8.00 -21.53
CA VAL A 446 -7.35 7.28 -22.34
C VAL A 446 -6.98 7.14 -23.82
N PRO A 447 -6.49 8.18 -24.51
CA PRO A 447 -6.06 8.03 -25.90
C PRO A 447 -4.94 6.99 -26.08
N GLU A 448 -4.01 6.89 -25.13
CA GLU A 448 -2.92 5.91 -25.18
C GLU A 448 -3.43 4.49 -24.88
N ALA A 449 -4.37 4.35 -23.95
CA ALA A 449 -5.04 3.08 -23.65
C ALA A 449 -5.80 2.55 -24.87
N LEU A 450 -6.59 3.40 -25.52
CA LEU A 450 -7.35 3.04 -26.72
C LEU A 450 -6.46 2.71 -27.92
N ALA A 451 -5.31 3.38 -28.05
CA ALA A 451 -4.36 3.12 -29.13
C ALA A 451 -3.64 1.76 -28.98
N SER A 452 -3.29 1.37 -27.75
CA SER A 452 -2.57 0.12 -27.48
C SER A 452 -3.45 -1.12 -27.44
N GLN A 453 -4.76 -0.99 -27.17
CA GLN A 453 -5.73 -2.11 -27.11
C GLN A 453 -5.26 -3.31 -26.28
N GLU A 454 -4.58 -3.05 -25.16
CA GLU A 454 -3.99 -4.07 -24.27
C GLU A 454 -2.95 -5.00 -24.94
N ARG A 455 -2.36 -4.58 -26.07
CA ARG A 455 -1.39 -5.39 -26.83
C ARG A 455 -0.15 -4.58 -27.19
N ALA A 456 1.02 -5.16 -26.95
CA ALA A 456 2.30 -4.56 -27.29
C ALA A 456 2.65 -4.86 -28.77
N VAL A 457 2.28 -3.98 -29.69
CA VAL A 457 2.58 -4.16 -31.14
C VAL A 457 3.69 -3.21 -31.59
N THR A 458 3.58 -1.94 -31.22
CA THR A 458 4.55 -0.89 -31.53
C THR A 458 5.50 -0.63 -30.36
N ALA A 459 6.64 0.00 -30.62
CA ALA A 459 7.56 0.45 -29.57
C ALA A 459 6.86 1.31 -28.50
N ARG A 460 5.89 2.14 -28.90
CA ARG A 460 5.10 2.97 -28.00
C ARG A 460 4.19 2.13 -27.10
N ASP A 461 3.60 1.06 -27.63
CA ASP A 461 2.75 0.17 -26.84
C ASP A 461 3.57 -0.56 -25.77
N TYR A 462 4.78 -1.02 -26.10
CA TYR A 462 5.70 -1.60 -25.11
C TYR A 462 6.05 -0.58 -24.01
N GLU A 463 6.34 0.66 -24.38
CA GLU A 463 6.65 1.72 -23.40
C GLU A 463 5.44 2.05 -22.51
N TYR A 464 4.24 2.12 -23.07
CA TYR A 464 3.00 2.39 -22.35
C TYR A 464 2.65 1.23 -21.40
N LEU A 465 2.58 -0.01 -21.91
CA LEU A 465 2.25 -1.19 -21.12
C LEU A 465 3.27 -1.47 -20.02
N ALA A 466 4.55 -1.18 -20.24
CA ALA A 466 5.57 -1.29 -19.19
C ALA A 466 5.36 -0.28 -18.04
N LYS A 467 4.92 0.95 -18.34
CA LYS A 467 4.54 1.95 -17.32
C LYS A 467 3.24 1.55 -16.62
N GLU A 468 2.29 1.00 -17.37
CA GLU A 468 0.98 0.61 -16.84
C GLU A 468 1.07 -0.61 -15.92
N ALA A 469 1.97 -1.57 -16.23
CA ALA A 469 2.20 -2.77 -15.44
C ALA A 469 2.69 -2.47 -14.01
N SER A 470 3.33 -1.33 -13.79
CA SER A 470 3.74 -0.93 -12.44
C SER A 470 3.87 0.58 -12.32
N ARG A 471 3.13 1.17 -11.37
CA ARG A 471 3.26 2.60 -11.02
C ARG A 471 4.65 2.98 -10.48
N ARG A 472 5.53 2.01 -10.14
CA ARG A 472 6.95 2.26 -9.79
C ARG A 472 7.81 2.62 -11.01
N VAL A 473 7.33 2.33 -12.22
CA VAL A 473 8.04 2.60 -13.47
C VAL A 473 7.75 4.03 -13.91
N ALA A 474 8.61 4.96 -13.51
CA ALA A 474 8.49 6.37 -13.90
C ALA A 474 8.79 6.61 -15.40
N ARG A 475 9.66 5.77 -16.00
CA ARG A 475 10.07 5.87 -17.40
C ARG A 475 10.29 4.47 -17.97
N ALA A 476 9.83 4.28 -19.20
CA ALA A 476 10.10 3.10 -20.00
C ALA A 476 10.54 3.56 -21.39
N ARG A 477 11.52 2.88 -21.97
CA ARG A 477 11.99 3.11 -23.35
C ARG A 477 12.15 1.77 -24.04
N CYS A 478 11.49 1.59 -25.17
CA CYS A 478 11.67 0.42 -26.01
C CYS A 478 12.97 0.57 -26.81
N ILE A 479 13.88 -0.40 -26.69
CA ILE A 479 15.12 -0.43 -27.45
C ILE A 479 14.90 -1.28 -28.69
N ALA A 480 14.78 -0.64 -29.86
CA ALA A 480 14.74 -1.36 -31.13
C ALA A 480 16.15 -1.91 -31.45
N VAL A 481 16.26 -3.22 -31.65
CA VAL A 481 17.51 -3.83 -32.12
C VAL A 481 17.74 -3.36 -33.56
N ARG A 482 18.81 -2.59 -33.80
CA ARG A 482 19.28 -2.32 -35.17
C ARG A 482 19.75 -3.64 -35.76
N GLY A 483 18.98 -4.21 -36.70
CA GLY A 483 19.43 -5.34 -37.49
C GLY A 483 20.76 -4.99 -38.16
N SER A 484 21.77 -5.86 -38.04
CA SER A 484 23.01 -5.69 -38.79
C SER A 484 22.66 -5.65 -40.27
N ALA A 485 22.99 -4.55 -40.95
CA ALA A 485 22.94 -4.50 -42.40
C ALA A 485 23.80 -5.66 -42.92
N ALA A 486 23.14 -6.63 -43.56
CA ALA A 486 23.83 -7.66 -44.31
C ALA A 486 24.64 -6.95 -45.40
N THR A 487 25.96 -6.94 -45.25
CA THR A 487 26.90 -6.60 -46.31
C THR A 487 26.73 -7.63 -47.41
N SER A 488 25.97 -7.28 -48.45
CA SER A 488 25.98 -7.99 -49.73
C SER A 488 27.33 -7.72 -50.40
N SER A 489 28.17 -8.74 -50.46
CA SER A 489 29.36 -8.85 -51.33
C SER A 489 28.99 -8.88 -52.80
#